data_AF-A0A1I5AL79-F1
#
_entry.id   AF-A0A1I5AL79-F1
#
_cell.length_a   1.000
_cell.length_b   1.000
_cell.length_c   1.000
_cell.angle_alpha   90.00
_cell.angle_beta   90.00
_cell.angle_gamma   90.00
#
_symmetry.space_group_name_H-M   'P 1'
#
loop_
_entity.id
_entity.type
_entity.pdbx_description
1 polymer ?
#
loop_
_entity_poly.entity_id
_entity_poly.type
_entity_poly.pdbx_seq_one_letter_code
_entity_poly.pdbx_strand_id
1 'polypeptide(L)'
;MPMNINERISTSDFIAKAKIKKIWLDDKNKSLHNIEIEIIDLYKGVSTKRMKIYSEQMTSCAFFTPQNTTWLIFASKDKDGILKFGFCSGSIKIENNIASIQRKIELLKYMKTEKIDMNTKNNVSYVINSEFLKKFNGLKELQNNFALYEVTINKDLSVNFVRAIKEFSSESINIELLEILKLKSKVYAKNREMTILQQEKIIIPIFYYPKEKNESSFISPYDL
;
A
#
# COMPACT_ATOMS: atom_id res chain seq x y z
N MET A 1 -12.18 3.82 7.72
CA MET A 1 -12.08 2.91 6.55
C MET A 1 -10.64 2.43 6.50
N PRO A 2 -10.36 1.12 6.37
CA PRO A 2 -8.99 0.62 6.29
C PRO A 2 -8.28 1.24 5.06
N MET A 3 -7.08 1.78 5.26
CA MET A 3 -6.28 2.30 4.15
C MET A 3 -5.87 1.16 3.22
N ASN A 4 -6.07 1.35 1.91
CA ASN A 4 -5.54 0.46 0.89
C ASN A 4 -4.01 0.61 0.78
N ILE A 5 -3.35 -0.33 0.11
CA ILE A 5 -1.89 -0.32 -0.04
C ILE A 5 -1.33 0.97 -0.66
N ASN A 6 -2.02 1.61 -1.60
CA ASN A 6 -1.55 2.85 -2.23
C ASN A 6 -1.49 3.99 -1.23
N GLU A 7 -2.54 4.15 -0.43
CA GLU A 7 -2.60 5.16 0.60
C GLU A 7 -1.51 4.92 1.65
N ARG A 8 -1.28 3.66 2.04
CA ARG A 8 -0.19 3.31 2.96
C ARG A 8 1.18 3.63 2.38
N ILE A 9 1.44 3.27 1.12
CA ILE A 9 2.73 3.54 0.47
C ILE A 9 2.94 5.05 0.32
N SER A 10 1.92 5.79 -0.12
CA SER A 10 1.98 7.25 -0.29
C SER A 10 2.30 7.94 1.04
N THR A 11 1.56 7.59 2.11
CA THR A 11 1.67 8.26 3.42
C THR A 11 2.86 7.81 4.28
N SER A 12 3.54 6.72 3.92
CA SER A 12 4.72 6.24 4.64
C SER A 12 5.98 6.97 4.19
N ASP A 13 6.77 7.45 5.14
CA ASP A 13 8.11 8.00 4.90
C ASP A 13 9.19 6.91 4.83
N PHE A 14 8.90 5.74 5.40
CA PHE A 14 9.79 4.60 5.49
C PHE A 14 9.02 3.29 5.29
N ILE A 15 9.51 2.44 4.40
CA ILE A 15 8.96 1.10 4.17
C ILE A 15 10.10 0.11 4.09
N ALA A 16 10.12 -0.89 4.96
CA ALA A 16 11.18 -1.89 4.98
C ALA A 16 10.70 -3.24 5.50
N LYS A 17 11.35 -4.30 5.02
CA LYS A 17 11.41 -5.58 5.72
C LYS A 17 12.53 -5.48 6.76
N ALA A 18 12.20 -5.63 8.04
CA ALA A 18 13.17 -5.50 9.12
C ALA A 18 12.86 -6.42 10.30
N LYS A 19 13.90 -6.79 11.04
CA LYS A 19 13.79 -7.53 12.30
C LYS A 19 13.84 -6.58 13.48
N ILE A 20 12.93 -6.75 14.44
CA ILE A 20 12.95 -5.99 15.69
C ILE A 20 14.02 -6.59 16.61
N LYS A 21 15.03 -5.82 16.99
CA LYS A 21 16.19 -6.29 17.77
C LYS A 21 16.10 -5.96 19.24
N LYS A 22 15.58 -4.78 19.59
CA LYS A 22 15.38 -4.33 20.97
C LYS A 22 14.16 -3.44 21.06
N ILE A 23 13.53 -3.44 22.23
CA ILE A 23 12.36 -2.62 22.54
C ILE A 23 12.49 -2.16 23.98
N TRP A 24 12.26 -0.88 24.24
CA TRP A 24 12.25 -0.33 25.59
C TRP A 24 11.29 0.86 25.66
N LEU A 25 10.74 1.12 26.85
CA LEU A 25 9.81 2.21 27.07
C LEU A 25 10.47 3.55 26.74
N ASP A 26 9.70 4.50 26.20
CA ASP A 26 10.18 5.86 26.03
C ASP A 26 10.17 6.63 27.35
N ASP A 27 11.28 7.30 27.66
CA ASP A 27 11.48 8.00 28.93
C ASP A 27 10.49 9.16 29.14
N LYS A 28 9.95 9.73 28.05
CA LYS A 28 9.07 10.90 28.08
C LYS A 28 7.60 10.53 27.86
N ASN A 29 7.32 9.44 27.13
CA ASN A 29 5.97 9.06 26.76
C ASN A 29 5.73 7.56 26.95
N LYS A 30 5.00 7.21 28.00
CA LYS A 30 4.70 5.81 28.36
C LYS A 30 3.85 5.06 27.33
N SER A 31 3.17 5.76 26.42
CA SER A 31 2.42 5.14 25.31
C SER A 31 3.32 4.79 24.12
N LEU A 32 4.58 5.22 24.13
CA LEU A 32 5.57 4.96 23.10
C LEU A 32 6.67 4.02 23.61
N HIS A 33 7.16 3.18 22.71
CA HIS A 33 8.41 2.46 22.93
C HIS A 33 9.40 2.85 21.85
N ASN A 34 10.67 2.91 22.23
CA ASN A 34 11.77 2.98 21.30
C ASN A 34 12.09 1.57 20.83
N ILE A 35 12.43 1.44 19.55
CA ILE A 35 12.87 0.18 18.98
C ILE A 35 14.19 0.33 18.24
N GLU A 36 14.97 -0.73 18.28
CA GLU A 36 16.11 -0.95 17.40
C GLU A 36 15.75 -2.00 16.36
N ILE A 37 16.04 -1.72 15.09
CA ILE A 37 15.75 -2.62 13.96
C ILE A 37 17.01 -2.99 13.19
N GLU A 38 16.96 -4.19 12.61
CA GLU A 38 17.89 -4.65 11.60
C GLU A 38 17.16 -4.68 10.26
N ILE A 39 17.53 -3.79 9.34
CA ILE A 39 16.93 -3.73 8.00
C ILE A 39 17.44 -4.90 7.17
N ILE A 40 16.50 -5.69 6.64
CA ILE A 40 16.78 -6.78 5.69
C ILE A 40 16.65 -6.25 4.26
N ASP A 41 15.53 -5.58 3.96
CA ASP A 41 15.29 -4.92 2.67
C ASP A 41 14.63 -3.56 2.88
N LEU A 42 15.23 -2.49 2.34
CA LEU A 42 14.64 -1.14 2.33
C LEU A 42 13.92 -0.88 1.01
N TYR A 43 12.63 -0.56 1.06
CA TYR A 43 11.78 -0.30 -0.12
C TYR A 43 11.54 1.20 -0.35
N LYS A 44 11.36 1.98 0.71
CA LYS A 44 11.17 3.44 0.67
C LYS A 44 11.82 4.10 1.88
N GLY A 45 12.33 5.32 1.68
CA GLY A 45 12.89 6.15 2.75
C GLY A 45 14.40 6.01 2.93
N VAL A 46 14.90 6.58 4.02
CA VAL A 46 16.32 6.57 4.38
C VAL A 46 16.59 5.44 5.38
N SER A 47 17.73 4.77 5.22
CA SER A 47 18.16 3.71 6.14
C SER A 47 18.29 4.24 7.57
N THR A 48 17.68 3.55 8.53
CA THR A 48 17.74 3.89 9.96
C THR A 48 17.78 2.62 10.80
N LYS A 49 18.35 2.73 12.00
CA LYS A 49 18.36 1.64 12.99
C LYS A 49 17.35 1.86 14.11
N ARG A 50 16.77 3.05 14.23
CA ARG A 50 15.92 3.43 15.36
C ARG A 50 14.66 4.14 14.88
N MET A 51 13.56 3.83 15.56
CA MET A 51 12.26 4.46 15.38
C MET A 51 11.40 4.23 16.63
N LYS A 52 10.18 4.75 16.63
CA LYS A 52 9.22 4.55 17.73
C LYS A 52 8.06 3.68 17.31
N ILE A 53 7.48 3.00 18.29
CA ILE A 53 6.20 2.31 18.14
C ILE A 53 5.18 2.92 19.10
N TYR A 54 3.95 3.09 18.63
CA TYR A 54 2.81 3.30 19.52
C TYR A 54 2.26 1.93 19.91
N SER A 55 2.36 1.59 21.19
CA SER A 55 2.06 0.25 21.70
C SER A 55 1.32 0.28 23.03
N GLU A 56 0.50 1.31 23.22
CA GLU A 56 -0.36 1.45 24.40
C GLU A 56 -1.31 0.26 24.52
N GLN A 57 -1.18 -0.48 25.62
CA GLN A 57 -1.95 -1.69 25.88
C GLN A 57 -3.36 -1.33 26.36
N MET A 58 -4.30 -2.28 26.29
CA MET A 58 -5.70 -2.12 26.74
C MET A 58 -6.49 -1.01 26.02
N THR A 59 -6.02 -0.58 24.85
CA THR A 59 -6.75 0.32 23.95
C THR A 59 -7.20 -0.45 22.70
N SER A 60 -8.15 0.11 21.95
CA SER A 60 -8.52 -0.41 20.62
C SER A 60 -7.38 -0.31 19.59
N CYS A 61 -6.30 0.41 19.92
CA CYS A 61 -5.10 0.55 19.11
C CYS A 61 -3.91 -0.25 19.67
N ALA A 62 -4.16 -1.18 20.61
CA ALA A 62 -3.11 -2.01 21.18
C ALA A 62 -2.34 -2.74 20.08
N PHE A 63 -1.01 -2.60 20.12
CA PHE A 63 -0.14 -3.08 19.06
C PHE A 63 1.07 -3.78 19.66
N PHE A 64 1.04 -5.11 19.60
CA PHE A 64 2.10 -5.95 20.15
C PHE A 64 3.16 -6.26 19.08
N THR A 65 4.39 -5.82 19.35
CA THR A 65 5.55 -6.04 18.48
C THR A 65 6.64 -6.70 19.33
N PRO A 66 6.73 -8.03 19.37
CA PRO A 66 7.74 -8.69 20.19
C PRO A 66 9.14 -8.58 19.58
N GLN A 67 10.15 -8.56 20.44
CA GLN A 67 11.55 -8.64 20.02
C GLN A 67 11.81 -9.93 19.20
N ASN A 68 12.82 -9.89 18.33
CA ASN A 68 13.26 -11.00 17.48
C ASN A 68 12.27 -11.45 16.39
N THR A 69 11.27 -10.64 16.07
CA THR A 69 10.34 -10.92 14.98
C THR A 69 10.61 -10.08 13.74
N THR A 70 10.23 -10.60 12.58
CA THR A 70 10.41 -9.91 11.29
C THR A 70 9.10 -9.30 10.81
N TRP A 71 9.16 -8.04 10.39
CA TRP A 71 8.01 -7.24 10.00
C TRP A 71 8.22 -6.62 8.62
N LEU A 72 7.11 -6.46 7.90
CA LEU A 72 6.99 -5.44 6.87
C LEU A 72 6.49 -4.16 7.55
N ILE A 73 7.38 -3.20 7.74
CA ILE A 73 7.15 -1.96 8.46
C ILE A 73 6.75 -0.87 7.47
N PHE A 74 5.64 -0.20 7.76
CA PHE A 74 5.20 1.06 7.17
C PHE A 74 5.27 2.11 8.27
N ALA A 75 6.16 3.08 8.16
CA ALA A 75 6.34 4.11 9.17
C ALA A 75 6.28 5.51 8.53
N SER A 76 5.72 6.45 9.29
CA SER A 76 5.64 7.86 8.91
C SER A 76 6.32 8.72 9.96
N LYS A 77 6.82 9.87 9.55
CA LYS A 77 7.36 10.88 10.46
C LYS A 77 6.23 11.60 11.16
N ASP A 78 6.41 11.90 12.42
CA ASP A 78 5.55 12.85 13.12
C ASP A 78 6.00 14.29 12.90
N LYS A 79 5.36 15.24 13.61
CA LYS A 79 5.65 16.67 13.52
C LYS A 79 7.09 17.02 13.90
N ASP A 80 7.74 16.18 14.72
CA ASP A 80 9.12 16.35 15.17
C ASP A 80 10.11 15.60 14.25
N GLY A 81 9.63 15.01 13.15
CA GLY A 81 10.42 14.25 12.20
C GLY A 81 10.78 12.83 12.66
N ILE A 82 10.20 12.36 13.77
CA ILE A 82 10.49 11.04 14.34
C ILE A 82 9.69 9.99 13.58
N LEU A 83 10.39 9.00 13.01
CA LEU A 83 9.75 7.85 12.39
C LEU A 83 9.01 7.03 13.44
N LYS A 84 7.73 6.77 13.19
CA LYS A 84 6.88 5.94 14.03
C LYS A 84 5.94 5.06 13.24
N PHE A 85 5.59 3.93 13.82
CA PHE A 85 4.49 3.08 13.34
C PHE A 85 3.67 2.51 14.49
N GLY A 86 2.51 1.96 14.17
CA GLY A 86 1.58 1.39 15.15
C GLY A 86 0.48 0.62 14.44
N PHE A 87 -0.60 0.28 15.14
CA PHE A 87 -1.70 -0.51 14.60
C PHE A 87 -2.25 0.01 13.26
N CYS A 88 -2.53 1.32 13.18
CA CYS A 88 -3.10 1.94 11.97
C CYS A 88 -2.10 2.14 10.82
N SER A 89 -0.80 1.88 11.03
CA SER A 89 0.20 2.02 9.98
C SER A 89 0.08 0.95 8.89
N GLY A 90 -0.54 -0.18 9.23
CA GLY A 90 -0.58 -1.34 8.35
C GLY A 90 0.70 -2.19 8.34
N SER A 91 1.63 -1.91 9.26
CA SER A 91 2.78 -2.76 9.53
C SER A 91 2.34 -4.15 9.99
N ILE A 92 2.97 -5.20 9.46
CA ILE A 92 2.54 -6.59 9.67
C ILE A 92 3.73 -7.51 9.90
N LYS A 93 3.57 -8.46 10.84
CA LYS A 93 4.54 -9.52 11.10
C LYS A 93 4.54 -10.51 9.93
N ILE A 94 5.71 -10.84 9.40
CA ILE A 94 5.84 -11.65 8.16
C ILE A 94 5.35 -13.09 8.31
N GLU A 95 5.45 -13.65 9.51
CA GLU A 95 4.94 -15.00 9.81
C GLU A 95 3.41 -15.11 9.68
N ASN A 96 2.69 -13.99 9.64
CA ASN A 96 1.25 -13.96 9.47
C ASN A 96 0.92 -13.79 7.97
N ASN A 97 0.10 -14.68 7.38
CA ASN A 97 -0.43 -14.51 6.01
C ASN A 97 0.64 -14.29 4.92
N ILE A 98 1.46 -15.32 4.69
CA ILE A 98 2.63 -15.30 3.79
C ILE A 98 2.27 -14.86 2.37
N ALA A 99 1.15 -15.33 1.80
CA ALA A 99 0.78 -15.04 0.42
C ALA A 99 0.43 -13.55 0.19
N SER A 100 -0.37 -12.95 1.08
CA SER A 100 -0.72 -11.53 0.99
C SER A 100 0.51 -10.63 1.16
N ILE A 101 1.39 -10.97 2.12
CA ILE A 101 2.64 -10.22 2.34
C ILE A 101 3.58 -10.34 1.15
N GLN A 102 3.68 -11.52 0.55
CA GLN A 102 4.54 -11.75 -0.61
C GLN A 102 4.13 -10.85 -1.79
N ARG A 103 2.84 -10.74 -2.11
CA ARG A 103 2.33 -9.82 -3.14
C ARG A 103 2.72 -8.36 -2.86
N LYS A 104 2.61 -7.92 -1.60
CA LYS A 104 3.01 -6.55 -1.20
C LYS A 104 4.52 -6.35 -1.37
N ILE A 105 5.33 -7.32 -0.98
CA ILE A 105 6.79 -7.28 -1.16
C ILE A 105 7.15 -7.24 -2.65
N GLU A 106 6.50 -8.03 -3.50
CA GLU A 106 6.74 -8.01 -4.95
C GLU A 106 6.40 -6.66 -5.57
N LEU A 107 5.27 -6.06 -5.19
CA LEU A 107 4.90 -4.69 -5.59
C LEU A 107 5.98 -3.69 -5.14
N LEU A 108 6.36 -3.70 -3.86
CA LEU A 108 7.35 -2.77 -3.29
C LEU A 108 8.74 -2.92 -3.94
N LYS A 109 9.16 -4.16 -4.23
CA LYS A 109 10.41 -4.43 -4.94
C LYS A 109 10.36 -3.89 -6.36
N TYR A 110 9.27 -4.17 -7.09
CA TYR A 110 9.09 -3.67 -8.44
C TYR A 110 9.12 -2.14 -8.48
N MET A 111 8.38 -1.49 -7.59
CA MET A 111 8.38 -0.03 -7.48
C MET A 111 9.77 0.55 -7.21
N LYS A 112 10.53 -0.07 -6.31
CA LYS A 112 11.91 0.36 -6.02
C LYS A 112 12.81 0.23 -7.24
N THR A 113 12.75 -0.92 -7.93
CA THR A 113 13.56 -1.19 -9.13
C THR A 113 13.25 -0.22 -10.25
N GLU A 114 11.95 -0.01 -10.52
CA GLU A 114 11.46 0.89 -11.57
C GLU A 114 11.46 2.38 -11.14
N LYS A 115 11.92 2.69 -9.93
CA LYS A 115 11.97 4.04 -9.34
C LYS A 115 10.62 4.77 -9.41
N ILE A 116 9.53 4.04 -9.15
CA ILE A 116 8.16 4.58 -9.18
C ILE A 116 7.89 5.32 -7.88
N ASP A 117 7.57 6.61 -7.99
CA ASP A 117 7.08 7.41 -6.86
C ASP A 117 5.56 7.31 -6.74
N MET A 118 5.08 6.93 -5.55
CA MET A 118 3.66 6.85 -5.18
C MET A 118 3.22 7.99 -4.25
N ASN A 119 4.10 8.96 -3.98
CA ASN A 119 3.74 10.13 -3.18
C ASN A 119 2.64 10.92 -3.88
N THR A 120 1.52 11.09 -3.19
CA THR A 120 0.42 11.92 -3.70
C THR A 120 0.53 13.34 -3.17
N LYS A 121 0.45 14.34 -4.05
CA LYS A 121 0.56 15.78 -3.69
C LYS A 121 -0.79 16.36 -3.26
N ASN A 122 -1.84 15.94 -3.93
CA ASN A 122 -3.22 16.24 -3.65
C ASN A 122 -3.79 15.00 -2.94
N ASN A 123 -4.47 15.21 -1.81
CA ASN A 123 -4.99 14.13 -0.98
C ASN A 123 -6.22 13.49 -1.65
N VAL A 124 -6.03 12.80 -2.77
CA VAL A 124 -7.08 12.21 -3.60
C VAL A 124 -7.23 10.72 -3.32
N SER A 125 -8.46 10.24 -3.42
CA SER A 125 -8.80 8.82 -3.42
C SER A 125 -9.36 8.43 -4.78
N TYR A 126 -8.87 7.30 -5.29
CA TYR A 126 -9.32 6.70 -6.53
C TYR A 126 -10.05 5.41 -6.22
N VAL A 127 -11.32 5.35 -6.60
CA VAL A 127 -12.23 4.26 -6.25
C VAL A 127 -12.68 3.55 -7.52
N ILE A 128 -12.43 2.25 -7.55
CA ILE A 128 -12.95 1.36 -8.58
C ILE A 128 -14.15 0.62 -7.97
N ASN A 129 -15.32 0.71 -8.59
CA ASN A 129 -16.43 -0.14 -8.19
C ASN A 129 -16.09 -1.61 -8.53
N SER A 130 -16.07 -2.46 -7.51
CA SER A 130 -15.71 -3.88 -7.63
C SER A 130 -16.66 -4.64 -8.57
N GLU A 131 -17.88 -4.15 -8.79
CA GLU A 131 -18.81 -4.76 -9.75
C GLU A 131 -18.26 -4.79 -11.17
N PHE A 132 -17.51 -3.77 -11.60
CA PHE A 132 -16.89 -3.76 -12.92
C PHE A 132 -15.77 -4.80 -13.08
N LEU A 133 -15.23 -5.29 -11.96
CA LEU A 133 -14.18 -6.30 -11.95
C LEU A 133 -14.73 -7.74 -11.85
N LYS A 134 -16.01 -7.93 -11.49
CA LYS A 134 -16.62 -9.27 -11.35
C LYS A 134 -16.59 -10.09 -12.64
N LYS A 135 -16.54 -9.44 -13.81
CA LYS A 135 -16.40 -10.13 -15.11
C LYS A 135 -15.07 -10.89 -15.24
N PHE A 136 -14.09 -10.54 -14.42
CA PHE A 136 -12.79 -11.21 -14.35
C PHE A 136 -12.75 -12.31 -13.27
N ASN A 137 -13.91 -12.83 -12.86
CA ASN A 137 -13.95 -14.00 -11.99
C ASN A 137 -13.74 -15.28 -12.82
N GLY A 138 -12.97 -16.23 -12.28
CA GLY A 138 -12.69 -17.50 -12.95
C GLY A 138 -11.67 -17.41 -14.09
N LEU A 139 -10.78 -16.40 -14.05
CA LEU A 139 -9.68 -16.27 -14.99
C LEU A 139 -8.74 -17.49 -14.97
N LYS A 140 -8.24 -17.83 -16.16
CA LYS A 140 -7.05 -18.68 -16.28
C LYS A 140 -5.87 -18.04 -15.55
N GLU A 141 -4.93 -18.88 -15.14
CA GLU A 141 -3.75 -18.45 -14.39
C GLU A 141 -2.99 -17.34 -15.14
N LEU A 142 -2.75 -16.23 -14.44
CA LEU A 142 -1.95 -15.12 -14.94
C LEU A 142 -0.53 -15.27 -14.41
N GLN A 143 0.47 -15.02 -15.25
CA GLN A 143 1.88 -15.13 -14.86
C GLN A 143 2.30 -14.06 -13.83
N ASN A 144 1.63 -12.91 -13.84
CA ASN A 144 1.91 -11.78 -12.97
C ASN A 144 0.85 -11.67 -11.86
N ASN A 145 1.30 -11.55 -10.61
CA ASN A 145 0.44 -11.37 -9.44
C ASN A 145 -0.19 -9.98 -9.34
N PHE A 146 0.28 -9.01 -10.15
CA PHE A 146 -0.27 -7.67 -10.21
C PHE A 146 0.05 -6.98 -11.54
N ALA A 147 -0.83 -6.06 -11.91
CA ALA A 147 -0.63 -5.02 -12.91
C ALA A 147 -0.56 -3.65 -12.20
N LEU A 148 0.03 -2.66 -12.87
CA LEU A 148 0.27 -1.33 -12.31
C LEU A 148 -0.06 -0.27 -13.36
N TYR A 149 -0.87 0.70 -12.98
CA TYR A 149 -1.35 1.75 -13.88
C TYR A 149 -1.04 3.14 -13.32
N GLU A 150 -0.60 4.03 -14.19
CA GLU A 150 -0.49 5.47 -13.92
C GLU A 150 -1.77 6.16 -14.40
N VAL A 151 -2.48 6.83 -13.48
CA VAL A 151 -3.69 7.59 -13.78
C VAL A 151 -3.39 9.07 -13.62
N THR A 152 -3.63 9.85 -14.67
CA THR A 152 -3.54 11.30 -14.64
C THR A 152 -4.90 11.91 -14.33
N ILE A 153 -4.96 12.69 -13.25
CA ILE A 153 -6.17 13.32 -12.71
C ILE A 153 -6.10 14.83 -12.93
N ASN A 154 -7.12 15.40 -13.56
CA ASN A 154 -7.27 16.83 -13.78
C ASN A 154 -7.68 17.58 -12.50
N LYS A 155 -7.61 18.91 -12.54
CA LYS A 155 -8.00 19.77 -11.41
C LYS A 155 -9.46 19.59 -10.99
N ASP A 156 -10.34 19.23 -11.91
CA ASP A 156 -11.78 18.96 -11.68
C ASP A 156 -12.06 17.52 -11.24
N LEU A 157 -11.03 16.76 -10.84
CA LEU A 157 -11.10 15.35 -10.46
C LEU A 157 -11.46 14.40 -11.62
N SER A 158 -11.57 14.87 -12.86
CA SER A 158 -11.76 13.98 -14.01
C SER A 158 -10.47 13.19 -14.33
N VAL A 159 -10.65 11.95 -14.80
CA VAL A 159 -9.54 11.13 -15.29
C VAL A 159 -9.20 11.58 -16.71
N ASN A 160 -7.98 12.10 -16.90
CA ASN A 160 -7.49 12.53 -18.20
C ASN A 160 -6.97 11.34 -19.02
N PHE A 161 -6.03 10.60 -18.44
CA PHE A 161 -5.29 9.55 -19.13
C PHE A 161 -4.94 8.41 -18.17
N VAL A 162 -4.92 7.19 -18.71
CA VAL A 162 -4.48 5.99 -17.99
C VAL A 162 -3.43 5.30 -18.84
N ARG A 163 -2.30 4.96 -18.23
CA ARG A 163 -1.20 4.22 -18.86
C ARG A 163 -0.84 3.00 -18.05
N ALA A 164 -0.63 1.87 -18.71
CA ALA A 164 -0.03 0.72 -18.04
C ALA A 164 1.48 0.95 -17.82
N ILE A 165 1.94 0.68 -16.61
CA ILE A 165 3.36 0.58 -16.25
C ILE A 165 3.78 -0.89 -16.29
N LYS A 166 2.90 -1.76 -15.76
CA LYS A 166 3.04 -3.20 -15.77
C LYS A 166 1.69 -3.83 -16.08
N GLU A 167 1.69 -4.81 -16.96
CA GLU A 167 0.47 -5.46 -17.44
C GLU A 167 0.37 -6.91 -16.97
N PHE A 168 -0.86 -7.44 -17.01
CA PHE A 168 -1.06 -8.87 -16.94
C PHE A 168 -0.67 -9.53 -18.27
N SER A 169 -0.49 -10.85 -18.25
CA SER A 169 -0.12 -11.63 -19.45
C SER A 169 -1.24 -11.74 -20.50
N SER A 170 -2.45 -11.22 -20.22
CA SER A 170 -3.60 -11.30 -21.11
C SER A 170 -3.97 -9.92 -21.67
N GLU A 171 -3.79 -9.73 -22.97
CA GLU A 171 -4.07 -8.48 -23.67
C GLU A 171 -5.53 -8.03 -23.54
N SER A 172 -6.48 -8.98 -23.65
CA SER A 172 -7.91 -8.66 -23.50
C SER A 172 -8.24 -8.09 -22.11
N ILE A 173 -7.64 -8.66 -21.06
CA ILE A 173 -7.82 -8.16 -19.68
C ILE A 173 -7.22 -6.75 -19.55
N ASN A 174 -6.05 -6.50 -20.14
CA ASN A 174 -5.39 -5.20 -20.08
C ASN A 174 -6.21 -4.10 -20.76
N ILE A 175 -6.74 -4.36 -21.96
CA ILE A 175 -7.61 -3.41 -22.68
C ILE A 175 -8.84 -3.07 -21.85
N GLU A 176 -9.52 -4.09 -21.32
CA GLU A 176 -10.72 -3.90 -20.51
C GLU A 176 -10.42 -3.17 -19.18
N LEU A 177 -9.27 -3.42 -18.55
CA LEU A 177 -8.84 -2.72 -17.34
C LEU A 177 -8.56 -1.24 -17.61
N LEU A 178 -7.90 -0.91 -18.73
CA LEU A 178 -7.67 0.49 -19.12
C LEU A 178 -8.99 1.24 -19.29
N GLU A 179 -9.99 0.60 -19.90
CA GLU A 179 -11.33 1.19 -20.05
C GLU A 179 -12.01 1.40 -18.70
N ILE A 180 -12.00 0.40 -17.81
CA ILE A 180 -12.58 0.51 -16.46
C ILE A 180 -11.92 1.64 -15.67
N LEU A 181 -10.59 1.68 -15.69
CA LEU A 181 -9.83 2.70 -14.98
C LEU A 181 -10.15 4.09 -15.53
N LYS A 182 -10.21 4.24 -16.85
CA LYS A 182 -10.45 5.56 -17.46
C LYS A 182 -11.90 6.04 -17.28
N LEU A 183 -12.89 5.16 -17.49
CA LEU A 183 -14.28 5.57 -17.70
C LEU A 183 -15.23 5.19 -16.55
N LYS A 184 -14.86 4.24 -15.70
CA LYS A 184 -15.77 3.65 -14.69
C LYS A 184 -15.30 3.88 -13.26
N SER A 185 -14.13 4.48 -13.07
CA SER A 185 -13.60 4.85 -11.77
C SER A 185 -14.20 6.18 -11.29
N LYS A 186 -14.07 6.43 -9.98
CA LYS A 186 -14.43 7.71 -9.38
C LYS A 186 -13.24 8.27 -8.60
N VAL A 187 -13.04 9.57 -8.71
CA VAL A 187 -11.98 10.29 -8.00
C VAL A 187 -12.60 11.30 -7.06
N TYR A 188 -12.08 11.36 -5.85
CA TYR A 188 -12.56 12.27 -4.81
C TYR A 188 -11.38 12.92 -4.09
N ALA A 189 -11.48 14.19 -3.76
CA ALA A 189 -10.57 14.80 -2.80
C ALA A 189 -11.00 14.43 -1.36
N LYS A 190 -10.07 13.99 -0.50
CA LYS A 190 -10.39 13.54 0.87
C LYS A 190 -10.89 14.66 1.78
N ASN A 191 -10.52 15.91 1.48
CA ASN A 191 -11.04 17.11 2.13
C ASN A 191 -12.44 17.51 1.64
N ARG A 192 -13.08 16.71 0.77
CA ARG A 192 -14.39 16.96 0.15
C ARG A 192 -14.43 18.19 -0.76
N GLU A 193 -13.28 18.69 -1.19
CA GLU A 193 -13.23 19.70 -2.23
C GLU A 193 -13.62 19.10 -3.59
N MET A 194 -14.23 19.92 -4.44
CA MET A 194 -14.60 19.51 -5.80
C MET A 194 -13.44 19.64 -6.78
N THR A 195 -12.29 20.16 -6.34
CA THR A 195 -11.12 20.40 -7.18
C THR A 195 -9.83 20.12 -6.42
N ILE A 196 -8.73 19.98 -7.16
CA ILE A 196 -7.37 19.91 -6.64
C ILE A 196 -6.50 21.04 -7.19
N LEU A 197 -5.44 21.40 -6.46
CA LEU A 197 -4.59 22.56 -6.77
C LEU A 197 -3.92 22.45 -8.13
N GLN A 198 -3.52 21.23 -8.49
CA GLN A 198 -2.82 20.91 -9.73
C GLN A 198 -3.15 19.52 -10.20
N GLN A 199 -3.01 19.31 -11.51
CA GLN A 199 -3.04 17.98 -12.11
C GLN A 199 -2.02 17.07 -11.43
N GLU A 200 -2.38 15.81 -11.24
CA GLU A 200 -1.52 14.84 -10.58
C GLU A 200 -1.59 13.47 -11.22
N LYS A 201 -0.51 12.72 -11.05
CA LYS A 201 -0.42 11.31 -11.40
C LYS A 201 -0.50 10.47 -10.15
N ILE A 202 -1.36 9.47 -10.15
CA ILE A 202 -1.44 8.47 -9.09
C ILE A 202 -1.19 7.08 -9.67
N ILE A 203 -0.68 6.18 -8.83
CA ILE A 203 -0.38 4.80 -9.23
C ILE A 203 -1.43 3.88 -8.62
N ILE A 204 -2.00 3.01 -9.46
CA ILE A 204 -3.05 2.05 -9.10
C ILE A 204 -2.55 0.63 -9.40
N PRO A 205 -2.22 -0.18 -8.38
CA PRO A 205 -2.02 -1.61 -8.53
C PRO A 205 -3.36 -2.32 -8.60
N ILE A 206 -3.42 -3.31 -9.47
CA ILE A 206 -4.51 -4.28 -9.55
C ILE A 206 -3.88 -5.64 -9.29
N PHE A 207 -4.32 -6.34 -8.27
CA PHE A 207 -3.79 -7.64 -7.87
C PHE A 207 -4.60 -8.76 -8.49
N TYR A 208 -3.91 -9.83 -8.88
CA TYR A 208 -4.49 -11.10 -9.27
C TYR A 208 -4.48 -12.06 -8.08
N TYR A 209 -5.62 -12.70 -7.87
CA TYR A 209 -5.82 -13.74 -6.87
C TYR A 209 -6.09 -15.05 -7.60
N PRO A 210 -5.15 -16.03 -7.54
CA PRO A 210 -5.37 -17.33 -8.13
C PRO A 210 -6.52 -18.05 -7.43
N LYS A 211 -7.05 -19.09 -8.09
CA LYS A 211 -8.12 -19.91 -7.54
C LYS A 211 -7.66 -20.56 -6.22
N GLU A 212 -8.45 -20.43 -5.17
CA GLU A 212 -8.19 -21.06 -3.87
C GLU A 212 -9.39 -21.91 -3.44
N LYS A 213 -9.17 -23.23 -3.29
CA LYS A 213 -10.23 -24.19 -2.93
C LYS A 213 -11.46 -24.05 -3.85
N ASN A 214 -12.59 -23.61 -3.29
CA ASN A 214 -13.87 -23.44 -3.98
C ASN A 214 -14.08 -22.02 -4.49
N GLU A 215 -13.20 -21.08 -4.17
CA GLU A 215 -13.28 -19.69 -4.62
C GLU A 215 -12.63 -19.55 -5.99
N SER A 216 -13.35 -18.91 -6.91
CA SER A 216 -12.82 -18.61 -8.24
C SER A 216 -11.69 -17.59 -8.15
N SER A 217 -10.74 -17.65 -9.08
CA SER A 217 -9.75 -16.59 -9.25
C SER A 217 -10.44 -15.25 -9.56
N PHE A 218 -9.81 -14.14 -9.20
CA PHE A 218 -10.34 -12.80 -9.45
C PHE A 218 -9.23 -11.74 -9.47
N ILE A 219 -9.59 -10.51 -9.83
CA ILE A 219 -8.70 -9.35 -9.68
C ILE A 219 -9.32 -8.29 -8.78
N SER A 220 -8.49 -7.56 -8.05
CA SER A 220 -8.94 -6.54 -7.10
C SER A 220 -7.91 -5.42 -6.93
N PRO A 221 -8.33 -4.15 -6.74
CA PRO A 221 -7.42 -3.07 -6.35
C PRO A 221 -7.00 -3.15 -4.87
N TYR A 222 -7.62 -4.04 -4.09
CA TYR A 222 -7.33 -4.24 -2.68
C TYR A 222 -6.33 -5.37 -2.49
N ASP A 223 -5.43 -5.19 -1.52
CA ASP A 223 -4.46 -6.18 -1.05
C ASP A 223 -5.06 -7.05 0.07
N LEU A 224 -5.76 -8.11 -0.33
CA LEU A 224 -6.45 -9.07 0.52
C LEU A 224 -5.47 -10.12 1.10
#